data_AF-A0A375GN55-F1
#
_entry.id   AF-A0A375GN55-F1
#
_cell.length_a   1.000
_cell.length_b   1.000
_cell.length_c   1.000
_cell.angle_alpha   90.00
_cell.angle_beta   90.00
_cell.angle_gamma   90.00
#
_symmetry.space_group_name_H-M   'P 1'
#
loop_
_entity.id
_entity.type
_entity.pdbx_description
1 polymer ?
#
loop_
_entity_poly.entity_id
_entity_poly.type
_entity_poly.pdbx_seq_one_letter_code
_entity_poly.pdbx_strand_id
1 'polypeptide(L)'
;MAQTTAQRQAAYRARRATAGKDGNGERRLDMWVSTEADLALARLAHRYTVTKRQMLERLIARADDAIVRRLNLDSEQWDLYFNVPR
;
A
#
# COMPACT_ATOMS: atom_id res chain seq x y z
N MET A 1 -24.14 21.96 -14.77
CA MET A 1 -24.00 20.73 -15.59
C MET A 1 -23.94 19.53 -14.67
N ALA A 2 -24.74 18.50 -14.88
CA ALA A 2 -24.61 17.26 -14.13
C ALA A 2 -23.27 16.58 -14.47
N GLN A 3 -22.56 16.07 -13.47
CA GLN A 3 -21.31 15.36 -13.71
C GLN A 3 -21.54 14.09 -14.51
N THR A 4 -20.70 13.86 -15.51
CA THR A 4 -20.71 12.59 -16.24
C THR A 4 -20.27 11.44 -15.32
N THR A 5 -20.59 10.21 -15.69
CA THR A 5 -20.15 9.02 -14.95
C THR A 5 -18.62 8.95 -14.84
N ALA A 6 -17.91 9.34 -15.90
CA ALA A 6 -16.44 9.41 -15.90
C ALA A 6 -15.91 10.46 -14.89
N GLN A 7 -16.53 11.63 -14.84
CA GLN A 7 -16.18 12.69 -13.88
C GLN A 7 -16.43 12.25 -12.43
N ARG A 8 -17.55 11.56 -12.16
CA ARG A 8 -17.85 11.00 -10.83
C ARG A 8 -16.81 9.96 -10.41
N GLN A 9 -16.43 9.06 -11.32
CA GLN A 9 -15.39 8.06 -11.04
C GLN A 9 -14.01 8.67 -10.81
N ALA A 10 -13.63 9.69 -11.59
CA ALA A 10 -12.39 10.43 -11.38
C ALA A 10 -12.37 11.12 -10.01
N ALA A 11 -13.46 11.82 -9.65
CA ALA A 11 -13.60 12.48 -8.35
C ALA A 11 -13.57 11.48 -7.19
N TYR A 12 -14.20 10.32 -7.34
CA TYR A 12 -14.14 9.24 -6.34
C TYR A 12 -12.70 8.74 -6.12
N ARG A 13 -11.97 8.44 -7.20
CA ARG A 13 -10.56 8.01 -7.10
C ARG A 13 -9.67 9.08 -6.47
N ALA A 14 -9.89 10.35 -6.82
CA ALA A 14 -9.14 11.47 -6.26
C ALA A 14 -9.36 11.62 -4.74
N ARG A 15 -10.59 11.42 -4.26
CA ARG A 15 -10.93 11.49 -2.83
C ARG A 15 -10.42 10.29 -2.04
N ARG A 16 -10.25 9.13 -2.68
CA ARG A 16 -9.87 7.88 -2.01
C ARG A 16 -8.52 7.97 -1.29
N ALA A 17 -7.59 8.73 -1.84
CA ALA A 17 -6.27 8.97 -1.24
C ALA A 17 -6.32 9.78 0.06
N THR A 18 -7.38 10.53 0.31
CA THR A 18 -7.53 11.40 1.48
C THR A 18 -8.72 11.07 2.38
N ALA A 19 -9.51 10.05 2.03
CA ALA A 19 -10.74 9.67 2.73
C ALA A 19 -10.53 8.96 4.08
N GLY A 20 -9.28 8.76 4.53
CA GLY A 20 -8.96 8.12 5.80
C GLY A 20 -8.70 9.12 6.94
N LYS A 21 -8.39 8.59 8.12
CA LYS A 21 -8.09 9.40 9.31
C LYS A 21 -6.90 10.33 9.04
N ASP A 22 -7.00 11.58 9.48
CA ASP A 22 -5.95 12.60 9.34
C ASP A 22 -5.52 12.84 7.87
N GLY A 23 -6.43 12.60 6.92
CA GLY A 23 -6.15 12.75 5.48
C GLY A 23 -5.35 11.58 4.88
N ASN A 24 -5.13 10.50 5.63
CA ASN A 24 -4.41 9.31 5.18
C ASN A 24 -5.39 8.25 4.67
N GLY A 25 -5.84 8.42 3.43
CA GLY A 25 -6.66 7.42 2.73
C GLY A 25 -5.84 6.30 2.10
N GLU A 26 -6.43 5.62 1.13
CA GLU A 26 -5.78 4.49 0.44
C GLU A 26 -4.92 4.98 -0.73
N ARG A 27 -3.74 4.38 -0.90
CA ARG A 27 -2.86 4.62 -2.06
C ARG A 27 -2.93 3.44 -3.02
N ARG A 28 -3.01 3.73 -4.32
CA ARG A 28 -3.01 2.70 -5.38
C ARG A 28 -1.57 2.28 -5.69
N LEU A 29 -1.34 0.97 -5.75
CA LEU A 29 -0.14 0.39 -6.35
C LEU A 29 -0.46 0.09 -7.83
N ASP A 30 0.18 0.81 -8.75
CA ASP A 30 -0.03 0.61 -10.20
C ASP A 30 1.19 -0.05 -10.81
N MET A 31 1.28 -1.37 -10.67
CA MET A 31 2.42 -2.15 -11.12
C MET A 31 2.02 -3.53 -11.64
N TRP A 32 2.82 -4.04 -12.56
CA TRP A 32 2.81 -5.45 -12.96
C TRP A 32 3.74 -6.25 -12.04
N VAL A 33 3.34 -7.48 -11.72
CA VAL A 33 4.15 -8.43 -10.95
C VAL A 33 4.37 -9.71 -11.75
N SER A 34 5.37 -10.50 -11.38
CA SER A 34 5.57 -11.81 -12.01
C SER A 34 4.40 -12.75 -11.73
N THR A 35 4.17 -13.70 -12.64
CA THR A 35 3.18 -14.77 -12.45
C THR A 35 3.43 -15.55 -11.16
N GLU A 36 4.70 -15.81 -10.84
CA GLU A 36 5.08 -16.51 -9.61
C GLU A 36 4.62 -15.77 -8.36
N ALA A 37 4.82 -14.45 -8.31
CA ALA A 37 4.40 -13.62 -7.19
C ALA A 37 2.87 -13.60 -7.03
N ASP A 38 2.11 -13.50 -8.13
CA ASP A 38 0.64 -13.54 -8.06
C ASP A 38 0.11 -14.87 -7.53
N LEU A 39 0.68 -15.99 -8.00
CA LEU A 39 0.30 -17.33 -7.53
C LEU A 39 0.66 -17.54 -6.06
N ALA A 40 1.84 -17.09 -5.63
CA ALA A 40 2.24 -17.15 -4.23
C ALA A 40 1.31 -16.31 -3.34
N LEU A 41 1.00 -15.08 -3.76
CA LEU A 41 0.07 -14.19 -3.05
C LEU A 41 -1.33 -14.82 -2.93
N ALA A 42 -1.82 -15.48 -3.98
CA ALA A 42 -3.10 -16.18 -3.96
C ALA A 42 -3.13 -17.30 -2.91
N ARG A 43 -2.09 -18.15 -2.88
CA ARG A 43 -1.99 -19.24 -1.89
C ARG A 43 -1.92 -18.71 -0.46
N LEU A 44 -1.14 -17.67 -0.22
CA LEU A 44 -1.02 -17.04 1.11
C LEU A 44 -2.33 -16.42 1.56
N ALA A 45 -2.98 -15.65 0.69
CA ALA A 45 -4.28 -15.04 0.96
C ALA A 45 -5.32 -16.11 1.34
N HIS A 46 -5.37 -17.21 0.59
CA HIS A 46 -6.26 -18.34 0.88
C HIS A 46 -5.94 -18.99 2.24
N ARG A 47 -4.67 -19.30 2.51
CA ARG A 47 -4.21 -19.92 3.77
C ARG A 47 -4.61 -19.12 5.02
N TYR A 48 -4.56 -17.79 4.92
CA TYR A 48 -4.87 -16.89 6.03
C TYR A 48 -6.29 -16.32 5.99
N THR A 49 -7.15 -16.83 5.11
CA THR A 49 -8.55 -16.40 4.94
C THR A 49 -8.71 -14.88 4.81
N VAL A 50 -7.88 -14.26 3.97
CA VAL A 50 -7.88 -12.82 3.71
C VAL A 50 -7.84 -12.53 2.20
N THR A 51 -8.13 -11.29 1.82
CA THR A 51 -7.97 -10.84 0.43
C THR A 51 -6.50 -10.75 0.03
N LYS A 52 -6.18 -10.86 -1.28
CA LYS A 52 -4.83 -10.61 -1.81
C LYS A 52 -4.29 -9.24 -1.40
N ARG A 53 -5.15 -8.21 -1.39
CA ARG A 53 -4.81 -6.85 -0.91
C ARG A 53 -4.35 -6.87 0.54
N GLN A 54 -5.16 -7.42 1.45
CA GLN A 54 -4.82 -7.50 2.87
C GLN A 54 -3.54 -8.34 3.10
N MET A 55 -3.36 -9.42 2.35
CA MET A 55 -2.16 -10.23 2.45
C MET A 55 -0.92 -9.44 1.99
N LEU A 56 -1.02 -8.70 0.89
CA LEU A 56 0.07 -7.85 0.42
C LEU A 56 0.42 -6.76 1.44
N GLU A 57 -0.58 -6.08 2.01
CA GLU A 57 -0.39 -5.09 3.08
C GLU A 57 0.32 -5.70 4.29
N ARG A 58 -0.05 -6.92 4.71
CA ARG A 58 0.62 -7.64 5.80
C ARG A 58 2.08 -7.99 5.48
N LEU A 59 2.37 -8.41 4.25
CA LEU A 59 3.74 -8.73 3.82
C LEU A 59 4.61 -7.48 3.82
N ILE A 60 4.10 -6.37 3.28
CA ILE A 60 4.79 -5.07 3.26
C ILE A 60 5.06 -4.59 4.68
N ALA A 61 4.03 -4.53 5.53
CA ALA A 61 4.17 -4.08 6.92
C ALA A 61 5.16 -4.94 7.70
N ARG A 62 5.11 -6.27 7.53
CA ARG A 62 6.06 -7.18 8.19
C ARG A 62 7.51 -6.94 7.74
N ALA A 63 7.73 -6.69 6.46
CA ALA A 63 9.07 -6.42 5.92
C ALA A 63 9.59 -5.06 6.42
N ASP A 64 8.74 -4.04 6.39
CA ASP A 64 9.02 -2.69 6.90
C ASP A 64 9.37 -2.73 8.40
N ASP A 65 8.50 -3.32 9.23
CA ASP A 65 8.70 -3.49 10.67
C ASP A 65 10.03 -4.20 10.99
N ALA A 66 10.42 -5.20 10.20
CA ALA A 66 11.66 -5.94 10.42
C ALA A 66 12.91 -5.08 10.20
N ILE A 67 12.84 -4.10 9.30
CA ILE A 67 13.90 -3.11 9.05
C ILE A 67 13.87 -2.08 10.18
N VAL A 68 12.71 -1.45 10.41
CA VAL A 68 12.56 -0.36 11.39
C VAL A 68 13.02 -0.77 12.78
N ARG A 69 12.74 -2.00 13.22
CA ARG A 69 13.19 -2.54 14.53
C ARG A 69 14.71 -2.60 14.71
N ARG A 70 15.48 -2.53 13.62
CA ARG A 70 16.96 -2.58 13.64
C ARG A 70 17.59 -1.20 13.47
N LEU A 71 16.80 -0.18 13.16
CA LEU A 71 17.28 1.18 13.00
C LEU A 71 17.31 1.88 14.36
N ASN A 72 18.40 2.60 14.61
CA ASN A 72 18.46 3.53 15.73
C ASN A 72 17.71 4.81 15.36
N LEU A 73 16.90 5.32 16.30
CA LEU A 73 16.29 6.64 16.18
C LEU A 73 17.38 7.69 15.94
N ASP A 74 17.08 8.68 15.08
CA ASP A 74 17.96 9.80 14.71
C ASP A 74 19.32 9.40 14.10
N SER A 75 19.44 8.15 13.63
CA SER A 75 20.63 7.73 12.87
C SER A 75 20.50 8.12 11.40
N GLU A 76 21.63 8.28 10.71
CA GLU A 76 21.64 8.51 9.25
C GLU A 76 20.84 7.42 8.50
N GLN A 77 20.91 6.17 8.96
CA GLN A 77 20.15 5.06 8.37
C GLN A 77 18.63 5.21 8.54
N TRP A 78 18.19 5.81 9.66
CA TRP A 78 16.79 6.17 9.86
C TRP A 78 16.34 7.19 8.83
N ASP A 79 17.10 8.26 8.67
CA ASP A 79 16.79 9.32 7.71
C ASP A 79 16.78 8.82 6.27
N LEU A 80 17.77 8.02 5.88
CA LEU A 80 17.83 7.42 4.54
C LEU A 80 16.64 6.51 4.25
N TYR A 81 16.16 5.76 5.24
CA TYR A 81 15.05 4.82 5.05
C TYR A 81 13.70 5.53 4.92
N PHE A 82 13.46 6.59 5.69
CA PHE A 82 12.16 7.28 5.69
C PHE A 82 12.08 8.44 4.69
N ASN A 83 13.19 9.05 4.29
CA ASN A 83 13.23 10.17 3.34
C ASN A 83 13.35 9.71 1.87
N VAL A 84 12.55 8.72 1.47
CA VAL A 84 12.48 8.26 0.07
C VAL A 84 11.62 9.21 -0.76
N PRO A 85 12.09 9.68 -1.93
CA PRO A 85 11.28 10.49 -2.84
C PRO A 85 10.06 9.68 -3.33
N ARG A 86 8.87 10.29 -3.29
CA ARG A 86 7.59 9.67 -3.66
C ARG A 86 6.96 10.31 -4.89
#